data_AF-A0A8D5GA61-F1
#
_entry.id   AF-A0A8D5GA61-F1
#
_cell.length_a   1.000
_cell.length_b   1.000
_cell.length_c   1.000
_cell.angle_alpha   90.00
_cell.angle_beta   90.00
_cell.angle_gamma   90.00
#
_symmetry.space_group_name_H-M   'P 1'
#
loop_
_entity.id
_entity.type
_entity.pdbx_description
1 polymer ?
#
loop_
_entity_poly.entity_id
_entity_poly.type
_entity_poly.pdbx_seq_one_letter_code
_entity_poly.pdbx_strand_id
1 'polypeptide(L)'
;MAKTKKPWPNKATSWSYYMQAIEPSGKEINEAFPEYHPMWVIQSQDKIVSGSHFKFMRTHLLQITRPECAAYLRVSASVIQSWENDRTPIPFMAFELLRLVYESVHFRLSHKNWQGWFIKPDGRLVCPERGNLSFSSDELAFIRETHAAKRFFEREYELLRDEIEPLRAELAELKSSNGNDGLLDELKAIEARLATLTAQVSSNKVVPINRSKSTQEVKAA
;
A
#
# COMPACT_ATOMS: atom_id res chain seq x y z
N MET A 1 -54.53 -40.24 15.13
CA MET A 1 -53.32 -40.63 14.37
C MET A 1 -52.10 -40.22 15.16
N ALA A 2 -51.33 -41.18 15.69
CA ALA A 2 -50.09 -40.89 16.40
C ALA A 2 -49.05 -40.40 15.38
N LYS A 3 -48.56 -39.16 15.53
CA LYS A 3 -47.42 -38.66 14.74
C LYS A 3 -46.22 -39.54 15.07
N THR A 4 -45.78 -40.36 14.12
CA THR A 4 -44.53 -41.09 14.21
C THR A 4 -43.41 -40.08 14.48
N LYS A 5 -42.80 -40.15 15.66
CA LYS A 5 -41.65 -39.31 16.01
C LYS A 5 -40.58 -39.55 14.95
N LYS A 6 -40.23 -38.50 14.19
CA LYS A 6 -39.10 -38.57 13.26
C LYS A 6 -37.85 -38.95 14.06
N PRO A 7 -37.02 -39.88 13.56
CA PRO A 7 -35.74 -40.16 14.19
C PRO A 7 -34.89 -38.89 14.14
N TRP A 8 -34.45 -38.44 15.32
CA TRP A 8 -33.56 -37.30 15.50
C TRP A 8 -32.15 -37.82 15.77
N PRO A 9 -31.09 -37.20 15.22
CA PRO A 9 -31.11 -36.14 14.20
C PRO A 9 -31.52 -36.65 12.80
N ASN A 10 -31.85 -35.75 11.88
CA ASN A 10 -32.22 -36.13 10.50
C ASN A 10 -31.02 -36.73 9.74
N LYS A 11 -31.27 -37.48 8.65
CA LYS A 11 -30.21 -38.17 7.88
C LYS A 11 -29.10 -37.25 7.33
N ALA A 12 -29.44 -36.03 6.92
CA ALA A 12 -28.47 -35.07 6.39
C ALA A 12 -27.54 -34.56 7.52
N THR A 13 -28.11 -34.30 8.69
CA THR A 13 -27.38 -33.92 9.90
C THR A 13 -26.48 -35.08 10.38
N SER A 14 -26.98 -36.31 10.41
CA SER A 14 -26.15 -37.49 10.76
C SER A 14 -24.96 -37.68 9.80
N TRP A 15 -25.17 -37.44 8.50
CA TRP A 15 -24.09 -37.50 7.52
C TRP A 15 -23.05 -36.39 7.75
N SER A 16 -23.48 -35.16 8.05
CA SER A 16 -22.58 -34.06 8.40
C SER A 16 -21.73 -34.37 9.64
N TYR A 17 -22.34 -34.95 10.68
CA TYR A 17 -21.63 -35.37 11.90
C TYR A 17 -20.59 -36.44 11.62
N TYR A 18 -20.96 -37.46 10.83
CA TYR A 18 -20.04 -38.52 10.40
C TYR A 18 -18.83 -37.97 9.63
N MET A 19 -19.05 -37.07 8.66
CA MET A 19 -17.98 -36.46 7.87
C MET A 19 -17.02 -35.60 8.69
N GLN A 20 -17.49 -35.06 9.82
CA GLN A 20 -16.71 -34.18 10.68
C GLN A 20 -16.14 -34.90 11.92
N ALA A 21 -16.41 -36.21 12.08
CA ALA A 21 -16.05 -37.02 13.25
C ALA A 21 -16.56 -36.44 14.59
N ILE A 22 -17.78 -35.91 14.60
CA ILE A 22 -18.39 -35.24 15.75
C ILE A 22 -19.61 -36.03 16.22
N GLU A 23 -19.65 -36.39 17.51
CA GLU A 23 -20.87 -36.89 18.16
C GLU A 23 -21.27 -35.95 19.31
N PRO A 24 -22.36 -35.17 19.16
CA PRO A 24 -22.87 -34.34 20.25
C PRO A 24 -23.43 -35.24 21.35
N SER A 25 -22.79 -35.23 22.51
CA SER A 25 -22.98 -36.24 23.57
C SER A 25 -23.92 -35.78 24.69
N GLY A 26 -24.42 -34.54 24.65
CA GLY A 26 -25.31 -33.99 25.68
C GLY A 26 -26.80 -34.24 25.42
N LYS A 27 -27.50 -34.88 26.37
CA LYS A 27 -28.96 -35.08 26.31
C LYS A 27 -29.71 -33.74 26.22
N GLU A 28 -29.32 -32.77 27.03
CA GLU A 28 -29.91 -31.43 27.09
C GLU A 28 -29.72 -30.67 25.76
N ILE A 29 -28.57 -30.85 25.11
CA ILE A 29 -28.27 -30.23 23.82
C ILE A 29 -29.11 -30.90 22.72
N ASN A 30 -29.20 -32.22 22.72
CA ASN A 30 -30.04 -32.97 21.79
C ASN A 30 -31.54 -32.61 21.93
N GLU A 31 -32.00 -32.29 23.14
CA GLU A 31 -33.36 -31.80 23.39
C GLU A 31 -33.57 -30.36 22.90
N ALA A 32 -32.59 -29.48 23.10
CA ALA A 32 -32.66 -28.08 22.67
C ALA A 32 -32.50 -27.90 21.14
N PHE A 33 -31.78 -28.81 20.49
CA PHE A 33 -31.40 -28.74 19.07
C PHE A 33 -31.67 -30.07 18.34
N PRO A 34 -32.93 -30.52 18.25
CA PRO A 34 -33.27 -31.87 17.82
C PRO A 34 -32.92 -32.17 16.35
N GLU A 35 -32.93 -31.17 15.47
CA GLU A 35 -32.70 -31.38 14.04
C GLU A 35 -31.24 -31.18 13.61
N TYR A 36 -30.56 -30.22 14.24
CA TYR A 36 -29.26 -29.70 13.82
C TYR A 36 -28.56 -29.00 14.99
N HIS A 37 -27.31 -29.40 15.26
CA HIS A 37 -26.41 -28.72 16.17
C HIS A 37 -25.55 -27.76 15.37
N PRO A 38 -25.65 -26.44 15.64
CA PRO A 38 -24.72 -25.49 15.08
C PRO A 38 -23.26 -25.84 15.42
N MET A 39 -22.34 -25.57 14.50
CA MET A 39 -20.90 -25.84 14.70
C MET A 39 -20.35 -25.22 15.98
N TRP A 40 -20.82 -24.04 16.37
CA TRP A 40 -20.39 -23.40 17.62
C TRP A 40 -20.85 -24.17 18.87
N VAL A 41 -22.04 -24.80 18.85
CA VAL A 41 -22.54 -25.67 19.93
C VAL A 41 -21.66 -26.91 20.05
N ILE A 42 -21.36 -27.52 18.91
CA ILE A 42 -20.49 -28.69 18.82
C ILE A 42 -19.10 -28.37 19.38
N GLN A 43 -18.48 -27.31 18.88
CA GLN A 43 -17.13 -26.89 19.31
C GLN A 43 -17.09 -26.55 20.79
N SER A 44 -18.21 -26.10 21.37
CA SER A 44 -18.28 -25.82 22.81
C SER A 44 -18.27 -27.08 23.68
N GLN A 45 -18.74 -28.23 23.16
CA GLN A 45 -18.82 -29.49 23.91
C GLN A 45 -17.46 -30.17 24.09
N ASP A 46 -16.55 -30.02 23.14
CA ASP A 46 -15.20 -30.59 23.23
C ASP A 46 -14.31 -29.85 24.26
N LYS A 47 -14.80 -28.75 24.85
CA LYS A 47 -13.99 -27.87 25.69
C LYS A 47 -14.13 -28.24 27.16
N ILE A 48 -13.05 -28.77 27.72
CA ILE A 48 -12.92 -29.02 29.15
C ILE A 48 -12.73 -27.67 29.86
N VAL A 49 -13.74 -27.25 30.63
CA VAL A 49 -13.63 -26.06 31.49
C VAL A 49 -12.90 -26.43 32.78
N SER A 50 -11.61 -26.11 32.84
CA SER A 50 -10.75 -26.27 34.02
C SER A 50 -10.02 -24.98 34.36
N GLY A 51 -9.54 -24.86 35.61
CA GLY A 51 -8.72 -23.76 36.09
C GLY A 51 -7.42 -23.62 35.30
N SER A 52 -6.80 -24.75 34.93
CA SER A 52 -5.62 -24.77 34.06
C SER A 52 -5.90 -24.17 32.68
N HIS A 53 -7.01 -24.55 32.02
CA HIS A 53 -7.39 -23.98 30.73
C HIS A 53 -7.79 -22.51 30.84
N PHE A 54 -8.54 -22.14 31.88
CA PHE A 54 -8.92 -20.75 32.11
C PHE A 54 -7.69 -19.86 32.31
N LYS A 55 -6.73 -20.33 33.11
CA LYS A 55 -5.43 -19.67 33.28
C LYS A 55 -4.69 -19.55 31.96
N PHE A 56 -4.62 -20.63 31.19
CA PHE A 56 -3.95 -20.64 29.88
C PHE A 56 -4.54 -19.62 28.92
N MET A 57 -5.87 -19.57 28.80
CA MET A 57 -6.55 -18.56 27.98
C MET A 57 -6.19 -17.15 28.42
N ARG A 58 -6.23 -16.87 29.72
CA ARG A 58 -5.90 -15.55 30.25
C ARG A 58 -4.44 -15.17 29.99
N THR A 59 -3.47 -16.05 30.27
CA THR A 59 -2.04 -15.71 30.23
C THR A 59 -1.43 -15.81 28.84
N HIS A 60 -1.80 -16.80 28.03
CA HIS A 60 -1.12 -17.07 26.76
C HIS A 60 -1.91 -16.58 25.55
N LEU A 61 -3.24 -16.68 25.58
CA LEU A 61 -4.07 -16.27 24.45
C LEU A 61 -4.41 -14.79 24.53
N LEU A 62 -4.96 -14.35 25.66
CA LEU A 62 -5.36 -12.96 25.89
C LEU A 62 -4.22 -12.09 26.41
N GLN A 63 -3.19 -12.70 27.01
CA GLN A 63 -2.03 -11.98 27.58
C GLN A 63 -2.41 -10.87 28.57
N ILE A 64 -3.48 -11.08 29.34
CA ILE A 64 -3.94 -10.14 30.37
C ILE A 64 -3.60 -10.62 31.77
N THR A 65 -3.41 -9.69 32.68
CA THR A 65 -3.18 -9.93 34.11
C THR A 65 -4.47 -10.37 34.82
N ARG A 66 -4.35 -10.89 36.06
CA ARG A 66 -5.54 -11.23 36.86
C ARG A 66 -6.43 -10.00 37.16
N PRO A 67 -5.89 -8.83 37.55
CA PRO A 67 -6.71 -7.64 37.77
C PRO A 67 -7.47 -7.19 36.52
N GLU A 68 -6.83 -7.23 35.35
CA GLU A 68 -7.48 -6.88 34.08
C GLU A 68 -8.60 -7.87 33.71
N CYS A 69 -8.35 -9.17 33.87
CA CYS A 69 -9.38 -10.19 33.66
C CYS A 69 -10.55 -10.04 34.63
N ALA A 70 -10.25 -9.73 35.91
CA ALA A 70 -11.25 -9.49 36.93
C ALA A 70 -12.11 -8.25 36.59
N ALA A 71 -11.47 -7.16 36.16
CA ALA A 71 -12.17 -5.95 35.72
C ALA A 71 -13.04 -6.22 34.49
N TYR A 72 -12.52 -6.97 33.51
CA TYR A 72 -13.24 -7.34 32.30
C TYR A 72 -14.49 -8.19 32.62
N LEU A 73 -14.35 -9.21 33.47
CA LEU A 73 -15.44 -10.10 33.87
C LEU A 73 -16.31 -9.54 35.01
N ARG A 74 -16.00 -8.33 35.51
CA ARG A 74 -16.70 -7.65 36.61
C ARG A 74 -16.78 -8.48 37.90
N VAL A 75 -15.67 -9.13 38.25
CA VAL A 75 -15.50 -9.90 39.50
C VAL A 75 -14.25 -9.43 40.25
N SER A 76 -14.01 -9.95 41.45
CA SER A 76 -12.77 -9.67 42.17
C SER A 76 -11.60 -10.49 41.62
N ALA A 77 -10.37 -9.99 41.78
CA ALA A 77 -9.16 -10.75 41.43
C ALA A 77 -9.03 -12.07 42.22
N SER A 78 -9.59 -12.13 43.44
CA SER A 78 -9.64 -13.36 44.24
C SER A 78 -10.54 -14.43 43.62
N VAL A 79 -11.66 -14.04 42.99
CA VAL A 79 -12.52 -14.98 42.25
C VAL A 79 -11.77 -15.59 41.07
N ILE A 80 -11.04 -14.76 40.30
CA ILE A 80 -10.19 -15.25 39.20
C ILE A 80 -9.13 -16.23 39.72
N GLN A 81 -8.48 -15.91 40.84
CA GLN A 81 -7.51 -16.81 41.44
C GLN A 81 -8.15 -18.14 41.92
N SER A 82 -9.35 -18.11 42.48
CA SER A 82 -10.06 -19.34 42.89
C SER A 82 -10.41 -20.22 41.70
N TRP A 83 -10.88 -19.62 40.60
CA TRP A 83 -11.15 -20.28 39.33
C TRP A 83 -9.90 -20.92 38.74
N GLU A 84 -8.79 -20.19 38.64
CA GLU A 84 -7.52 -20.72 38.09
C GLU A 84 -6.92 -21.89 38.87
N ASN A 85 -7.25 -21.99 40.15
CA ASN A 85 -6.76 -23.05 41.04
C ASN A 85 -7.80 -24.15 41.28
N ASP A 86 -8.90 -24.16 40.50
CA ASP A 86 -10.00 -25.11 40.62
C ASP A 86 -10.62 -25.18 42.04
N ARG A 87 -10.48 -24.11 42.84
CA ARG A 87 -11.06 -24.02 44.19
C ARG A 87 -12.57 -23.82 44.15
N THR A 88 -13.04 -23.15 43.10
CA THR A 88 -14.46 -22.94 42.83
C THR A 88 -14.74 -23.23 41.36
N PRO A 89 -15.92 -23.76 41.03
CA PRO A 89 -16.29 -24.03 39.64
C PRO A 89 -16.29 -22.72 38.84
N ILE A 90 -15.79 -22.80 37.62
CA ILE A 90 -15.77 -21.69 36.67
C ILE A 90 -17.13 -21.62 36.00
N PRO A 91 -17.83 -20.47 36.02
CA PRO A 91 -19.01 -20.29 35.20
C PRO A 91 -18.67 -20.50 33.72
N PHE A 92 -19.37 -21.42 33.06
CA PHE A 92 -19.15 -21.71 31.64
C PHE A 92 -19.19 -20.42 30.79
N MET A 93 -20.11 -19.51 31.11
CA MET A 93 -20.22 -18.20 30.44
C MET A 93 -18.97 -17.33 30.59
N ALA A 94 -18.26 -17.38 31.72
CA ALA A 94 -17.03 -16.63 31.91
C ALA A 94 -15.90 -17.22 31.05
N PHE A 95 -15.80 -18.55 30.99
CA PHE A 95 -14.86 -19.25 30.12
C PHE A 95 -15.14 -18.94 28.64
N GLU A 96 -16.39 -19.09 28.23
CA GLU A 96 -16.84 -18.88 26.84
C GLU A 96 -16.68 -17.42 26.40
N LEU A 97 -16.89 -16.46 27.30
CA LEU A 97 -16.65 -15.06 27.02
C LEU A 97 -15.17 -14.78 26.70
N LEU A 98 -14.23 -15.31 27.49
CA LEU A 98 -12.79 -15.14 27.19
C LEU A 98 -12.42 -15.72 25.82
N ARG A 99 -13.01 -16.85 25.47
CA ARG A 99 -12.84 -17.49 24.17
C ARG A 99 -13.37 -16.65 23.01
N LEU A 100 -14.61 -16.15 23.14
CA LEU A 100 -15.22 -15.30 22.12
C LEU A 100 -14.45 -14.00 21.92
N VAL A 101 -13.93 -13.41 23.01
CA VAL A 101 -13.06 -12.24 22.95
C VAL A 101 -11.80 -12.55 22.15
N TYR A 102 -11.11 -13.64 22.47
CA TYR A 102 -9.89 -14.04 21.77
C TYR A 102 -10.12 -14.24 20.26
N GLU A 103 -11.27 -14.81 19.89
CA GLU A 103 -11.65 -15.01 18.48
C GLU A 103 -12.09 -13.71 17.79
N SER A 104 -12.44 -12.68 18.56
CA SER A 104 -12.91 -11.41 18.01
C SER A 104 -11.81 -10.62 17.32
N VAL A 105 -12.15 -10.05 16.16
CA VAL A 105 -11.27 -9.13 15.42
C VAL A 105 -10.95 -7.89 16.26
N HIS A 106 -11.92 -7.40 17.05
CA HIS A 106 -11.75 -6.24 17.93
C HIS A 106 -10.64 -6.45 18.96
N PHE A 107 -10.54 -7.65 19.54
CA PHE A 107 -9.44 -7.98 20.45
C PHE A 107 -8.10 -8.05 19.73
N ARG A 108 -8.04 -8.62 18.53
CA ARG A 108 -6.78 -8.65 17.75
C ARG A 108 -6.29 -7.26 17.38
N LEU A 109 -7.20 -6.29 17.25
CA LEU A 109 -6.90 -4.87 17.03
C LEU A 109 -6.73 -4.06 18.32
N SER A 110 -6.91 -4.64 19.51
CA SER A 110 -6.82 -3.88 20.77
C SER A 110 -5.38 -3.69 21.26
N HIS A 111 -4.38 -4.17 20.53
CA HIS A 111 -2.98 -3.91 20.85
C HIS A 111 -2.66 -2.42 20.71
N LYS A 112 -1.80 -1.87 21.58
CA LYS A 112 -1.48 -0.43 21.64
C LYS A 112 -1.07 0.19 20.30
N ASN A 113 -0.36 -0.56 19.44
CA ASN A 113 0.07 -0.10 18.11
C ASN A 113 -1.11 0.06 17.11
N TRP A 114 -2.26 -0.53 17.43
CA TRP A 114 -3.50 -0.47 16.66
C TRP A 114 -4.53 0.43 17.35
N GLN A 115 -4.12 1.27 18.30
CA GLN A 115 -5.03 2.16 19.01
C GLN A 115 -5.85 3.01 18.03
N GLY A 116 -7.18 2.95 18.14
CA GLY A 116 -8.12 3.68 17.29
C GLY A 116 -8.37 3.05 15.92
N TRP A 117 -7.62 2.02 15.52
CA TRP A 117 -7.90 1.26 14.31
C TRP A 117 -9.11 0.37 14.51
N PHE A 118 -9.92 0.23 13.46
CA PHE A 118 -11.07 -0.68 13.47
C PHE A 118 -11.37 -1.19 12.07
N ILE A 119 -12.07 -2.32 11.99
CA ILE A 119 -12.59 -2.86 10.74
C ILE A 119 -14.07 -2.50 10.64
N LYS A 120 -14.45 -1.86 9.54
CA LYS A 120 -15.84 -1.53 9.23
C LYS A 120 -16.63 -2.79 8.82
N PRO A 121 -17.98 -2.75 8.86
CA PRO A 121 -18.81 -3.87 8.39
C PRO A 121 -18.57 -4.28 6.92
N ASP A 122 -18.03 -3.37 6.11
CA ASP A 122 -17.64 -3.62 4.71
C ASP A 122 -16.27 -4.32 4.57
N GLY A 123 -15.62 -4.67 5.68
CA GLY A 123 -14.31 -5.33 5.69
C GLY A 123 -13.11 -4.41 5.53
N ARG A 124 -13.31 -3.08 5.46
CA ARG A 124 -12.21 -2.11 5.32
C ARG A 124 -11.56 -1.80 6.66
N LEU A 125 -10.23 -1.77 6.68
CA LEU A 125 -9.43 -1.35 7.83
C LEU A 125 -9.29 0.18 7.85
N VAL A 126 -9.75 0.83 8.91
CA VAL A 126 -9.79 2.30 8.99
C VAL A 126 -8.66 2.83 9.86
N CYS A 127 -7.95 3.84 9.34
CA CYS A 127 -6.91 4.56 10.08
C CYS A 127 -7.55 5.69 10.91
N PRO A 128 -7.25 5.81 12.22
CA PRO A 128 -7.85 6.83 13.08
C PRO A 128 -7.31 8.24 12.83
N GLU A 129 -6.06 8.39 12.41
CA GLU A 129 -5.37 9.69 12.37
C GLU A 129 -5.66 10.50 11.10
N ARG A 130 -6.00 9.81 10.00
CA ARG A 130 -6.26 10.44 8.71
C ARG A 130 -7.72 10.22 8.36
N GLY A 131 -8.57 11.18 8.75
CA GLY A 131 -10.01 11.14 8.52
C GLY A 131 -10.35 10.78 7.07
N ASN A 132 -10.91 9.58 6.88
CA ASN A 132 -11.29 8.90 5.62
C ASN A 132 -10.27 7.94 4.99
N LEU A 133 -9.07 7.78 5.57
CA LEU A 133 -8.15 6.76 5.09
C LEU A 133 -8.60 5.37 5.54
N SER A 134 -8.93 4.52 4.57
CA SER A 134 -9.30 3.12 4.81
C SER A 134 -8.72 2.23 3.74
N PHE A 135 -8.36 1.02 4.11
CA PHE A 135 -7.69 0.06 3.25
C PHE A 135 -8.55 -1.20 3.09
N SER A 136 -8.74 -1.64 1.86
CA SER A 136 -9.23 -2.96 1.48
C SER A 136 -8.10 -4.00 1.51
N SER A 137 -8.46 -5.28 1.44
CA SER A 137 -7.49 -6.38 1.34
C SER A 137 -6.51 -6.19 0.18
N ASP A 138 -7.04 -5.79 -0.97
CA ASP A 138 -6.26 -5.68 -2.20
C ASP A 138 -5.28 -4.53 -2.09
N GLU A 139 -5.74 -3.37 -1.59
CA GLU A 139 -4.88 -2.21 -1.33
C GLU A 139 -3.74 -2.55 -0.36
N LEU A 140 -4.01 -3.33 0.69
CA LEU A 140 -2.98 -3.77 1.64
C LEU A 140 -1.97 -4.74 1.00
N ALA A 141 -2.40 -5.61 0.08
CA ALA A 141 -1.52 -6.56 -0.61
C ALA A 141 -0.43 -5.83 -1.44
N PHE A 142 -0.79 -4.72 -2.08
CA PHE A 142 0.13 -3.95 -2.92
C PHE A 142 1.06 -3.01 -2.14
N ILE A 143 0.89 -2.83 -0.83
CA ILE A 143 1.70 -1.86 -0.05
C ILE A 143 3.19 -2.17 -0.17
N ARG A 144 3.59 -3.44 -0.06
CA ARG A 144 5.02 -3.82 -0.12
C ARG A 144 5.63 -3.51 -1.48
N GLU A 145 4.89 -3.82 -2.56
CA GLU A 145 5.32 -3.55 -3.94
C GLU A 145 5.41 -2.06 -4.19
N THR A 146 4.42 -1.30 -3.73
CA THR A 146 4.40 0.17 -3.82
C THR A 146 5.62 0.79 -3.12
N HIS A 147 5.97 0.31 -1.92
CA HIS A 147 7.19 0.75 -1.23
C HIS A 147 8.48 0.31 -1.93
N ALA A 148 8.48 -0.82 -2.63
CA ALA A 148 9.64 -1.26 -3.40
C ALA A 148 9.82 -0.40 -4.66
N ALA A 149 8.74 -0.16 -5.41
CA ALA A 149 8.74 0.71 -6.59
C ALA A 149 9.14 2.15 -6.22
N LYS A 150 8.60 2.70 -5.12
CA LYS A 150 8.99 4.02 -4.62
C LYS A 150 10.50 4.10 -4.36
N ARG A 151 11.07 3.12 -3.64
CA ARG A 151 12.52 3.06 -3.36
C ARG A 151 13.39 2.86 -4.60
N PHE A 152 12.83 2.30 -5.66
CA PHE A 152 13.51 2.18 -6.94
C PHE A 152 13.53 3.53 -7.66
N PHE A 153 12.37 4.17 -7.79
CA PHE A 153 12.27 5.51 -8.39
C PHE A 153 13.06 6.58 -7.64
N GLU A 154 13.09 6.55 -6.30
CA GLU A 154 13.90 7.47 -5.51
C GLU A 154 15.41 7.34 -5.84
N ARG A 155 15.90 6.11 -6.02
CA ARG A 155 17.29 5.86 -6.39
C ARG A 155 17.60 6.29 -7.83
N GLU A 156 16.72 5.97 -8.78
CA GLU A 156 16.89 6.42 -10.16
C GLU A 156 16.87 7.95 -10.24
N TYR A 157 15.95 8.59 -9.51
CA TYR A 157 15.86 10.04 -9.45
C TYR A 157 17.16 10.68 -8.93
N GLU A 158 17.76 10.11 -7.89
CA GLU A 158 19.07 10.56 -7.37
C GLU A 158 20.17 10.44 -8.43
N LEU A 159 20.28 9.29 -9.11
CA LEU A 159 21.28 9.08 -10.15
C LEU A 159 21.12 10.04 -11.33
N LEU A 160 19.89 10.20 -11.84
CA LEU A 160 19.62 11.13 -12.93
C LEU A 160 19.88 12.57 -12.51
N ARG A 161 19.60 12.93 -11.26
CA ARG A 161 19.88 14.27 -10.75
C ARG A 161 21.38 14.54 -10.73
N ASP A 162 22.19 13.58 -10.29
CA ASP A 162 23.64 13.69 -10.26
C ASP A 162 24.25 13.76 -11.67
N GLU A 163 23.61 13.18 -12.69
CA GLU A 163 24.05 13.28 -14.09
C GLU A 163 23.59 14.59 -14.76
N ILE A 164 22.38 15.07 -14.45
CA ILE A 164 21.82 16.27 -15.07
C ILE A 164 22.48 17.55 -14.56
N GLU A 165 22.85 17.64 -13.28
CA GLU A 165 23.51 18.83 -12.71
C GLU A 165 24.82 19.22 -13.42
N PRO A 166 25.80 18.33 -13.64
CA PRO A 166 27.02 18.69 -14.35
C PRO A 166 26.76 19.04 -15.82
N LEU A 167 25.85 18.32 -16.51
CA LEU A 167 25.47 18.64 -17.89
C LEU A 167 24.78 20.00 -18.00
N ARG A 168 23.97 20.38 -17.01
CA ARG A 168 23.37 21.72 -16.94
C ARG A 168 24.42 22.79 -16.68
N ALA A 169 25.39 22.52 -15.82
CA ALA A 169 26.52 23.42 -15.56
C ALA A 169 27.37 23.62 -16.83
N GLU A 170 27.69 22.54 -17.54
CA GLU A 170 28.44 22.56 -18.79
C GLU A 170 27.67 23.30 -19.90
N LEU A 171 26.35 23.07 -20.04
CA LEU A 171 25.54 23.84 -20.98
C LEU A 171 25.44 25.33 -20.62
N ALA A 172 25.43 25.68 -19.33
CA ALA A 172 25.46 27.07 -18.90
C ALA A 172 26.81 27.73 -19.22
N GLU A 173 27.92 27.01 -19.05
CA GLU A 173 29.26 27.44 -19.42
C GLU A 173 29.45 27.54 -20.94
N LEU A 174 28.97 26.57 -21.71
CA LEU A 174 28.99 26.64 -23.17
C LEU A 174 28.13 27.78 -23.69
N LYS A 175 27.00 28.10 -23.06
CA LYS A 175 26.19 29.28 -23.43
C LYS A 175 26.86 30.59 -23.07
N SER A 176 27.64 30.66 -21.98
CA SER A 176 28.40 31.86 -21.64
C SER A 176 29.68 32.00 -22.48
N SER A 177 30.30 30.88 -22.87
CA SER A 177 31.51 30.81 -23.69
C SER A 177 31.23 30.97 -25.19
N ASN A 178 30.15 30.39 -25.73
CA ASN A 178 29.60 30.70 -27.05
C ASN A 178 28.83 32.03 -27.01
N GLY A 179 29.49 33.10 -26.56
CA GLY A 179 29.23 34.45 -27.03
C GLY A 179 29.50 34.55 -28.54
N ASN A 180 28.75 33.77 -29.33
CA ASN A 180 28.70 33.74 -30.78
C ASN A 180 28.19 35.07 -31.36
N ASP A 181 27.82 36.03 -30.51
CA ASP A 181 27.70 37.44 -30.87
C ASP A 181 29.02 37.94 -31.47
N GLY A 182 30.18 37.54 -30.94
CA GLY A 182 31.48 37.93 -31.49
C GLY A 182 31.74 37.40 -32.90
N LEU A 183 31.46 36.12 -33.16
CA LEU A 183 31.64 35.51 -34.49
C LEU A 183 30.62 36.01 -35.52
N LEU A 184 29.38 36.28 -35.10
CA LEU A 184 28.36 36.89 -35.96
C LEU A 184 28.70 38.35 -36.29
N ASP A 185 29.24 39.10 -35.34
CA ASP A 185 29.69 40.48 -35.55
C ASP A 185 30.96 40.53 -36.41
N GLU A 186 31.88 39.58 -36.26
CA GLU A 186 33.02 39.42 -37.16
C GLU A 186 32.61 39.08 -38.58
N LEU A 187 31.63 38.18 -38.77
CA LEU A 187 31.08 37.88 -40.10
C LEU A 187 30.43 39.10 -40.75
N LYS A 188 29.64 39.88 -39.99
CA LYS A 188 29.06 41.14 -40.48
C LYS A 188 30.13 42.18 -40.82
N ALA A 189 31.20 42.27 -40.02
CA ALA A 189 32.32 43.17 -40.28
C ALA A 189 33.10 42.76 -41.54
N ILE A 190 33.26 41.46 -41.77
CA ILE A 190 33.86 40.91 -42.99
C ILE A 190 32.97 41.21 -44.20
N GLU A 191 31.65 41.02 -44.08
CA GLU A 191 30.69 41.33 -45.14
C GLU A 191 30.70 42.83 -45.50
N ALA A 192 30.73 43.72 -44.51
CA ALA A 192 30.87 45.16 -44.72
C ALA A 192 32.19 45.55 -45.38
N ARG A 193 33.31 44.89 -45.01
CA ARG A 193 34.61 45.09 -45.68
C ARG A 193 34.58 44.61 -47.12
N LEU A 194 33.98 43.45 -47.40
CA LEU A 194 33.84 42.93 -48.74
C LEU A 194 32.99 43.86 -49.62
N ALA A 195 31.90 44.41 -49.09
CA ALA A 195 31.07 45.41 -49.78
C ALA A 195 31.86 46.68 -50.13
N THR A 196 32.69 47.15 -49.20
CA THR A 196 33.57 48.31 -49.44
C THR A 196 34.64 48.03 -50.49
N LEU A 197 35.26 46.84 -50.44
CA LEU A 197 36.26 46.42 -51.41
C LEU A 197 35.66 46.23 -52.81
N THR A 198 34.46 45.65 -52.92
CA THR A 198 33.76 45.52 -54.21
C THR A 198 33.35 46.88 -54.77
N ALA A 199 32.91 47.82 -53.92
CA ALA A 199 32.65 49.19 -54.33
C ALA A 199 33.92 49.90 -54.86
N GLN A 200 35.07 49.72 -54.21
CA GLN A 200 36.36 50.26 -54.69
C GLN A 200 36.84 49.62 -55.98
N VAL A 201 36.68 48.30 -56.15
CA VAL A 201 37.03 47.61 -57.40
C VAL A 201 36.11 48.05 -58.54
N SER A 202 34.84 48.35 -58.28
CA SER A 202 33.91 48.88 -59.29
C SER A 202 34.20 50.34 -59.69
N SER A 203 34.85 51.14 -58.83
CA SER A 203 35.19 52.53 -59.11
C SER A 203 36.53 52.70 -59.83
N ASN A 204 37.41 51.70 -59.77
CA ASN A 204 38.59 51.64 -60.61
C ASN A 204 38.18 51.33 -62.06
N LYS A 205 37.94 52.41 -62.81
CA LYS A 205 37.72 52.44 -64.25
C LYS A 205 38.56 51.36 -64.95
N VAL A 206 37.88 50.38 -65.54
CA VAL A 206 38.42 49.56 -66.62
C VAL A 206 38.96 50.51 -67.68
N VAL A 207 40.28 50.62 -67.79
CA VAL A 207 40.93 51.36 -68.87
C VAL A 207 40.70 50.55 -70.15
N PRO A 208 39.96 51.04 -71.15
CA PRO A 208 39.83 50.33 -72.41
C PRO A 208 41.17 50.38 -73.14
N ILE A 209 41.88 49.24 -73.16
CA ILE A 209 43.11 49.07 -73.92
C ILE A 209 42.74 48.76 -75.38
N ASN A 210 42.83 49.82 -76.20
CA ASN A 210 43.49 49.89 -77.51
C ASN A 210 42.84 49.20 -78.73
N ARG A 211 42.75 49.93 -79.86
CA ARG A 211 43.60 49.68 -81.06
C ARG A 211 43.26 50.63 -82.22
N SER A 212 44.31 51.27 -82.73
CA SER A 212 44.35 52.05 -83.96
C SER A 212 44.10 51.20 -85.21
N LYS A 213 43.52 51.83 -86.25
CA LYS A 213 43.99 51.73 -87.64
C LYS A 213 43.47 52.89 -88.49
N SER A 214 44.42 53.49 -89.20
CA SER A 214 44.31 54.37 -90.36
C SER A 214 43.28 53.93 -91.40
N THR A 215 42.66 54.87 -92.13
CA THR A 215 42.80 55.05 -93.60
C THR A 215 42.08 56.34 -94.06
N GLN A 216 42.70 56.97 -95.07
CA GLN A 216 42.48 58.21 -95.82
C GLN A 216 41.09 58.52 -96.44
N GLU A 217 40.89 59.84 -96.68
CA GLU A 217 40.25 60.55 -97.83
C GLU A 217 38.80 60.15 -98.26
N VAL A 218 37.89 61.05 -98.66
CA VAL A 218 37.89 61.98 -99.81
C VAL A 218 36.78 63.06 -99.67
N LYS A 219 37.00 64.23 -100.28
CA LYS A 219 36.15 65.43 -100.49
C LYS A 219 34.79 65.21 -101.20
N ALA A 220 33.86 66.15 -100.96
CA ALA A 220 32.93 66.85 -101.90
C ALA A 220 31.62 67.20 -101.14
N ALA A 221 30.96 68.35 -101.26
CA ALA A 221 31.08 69.58 -102.03
C ALA A 221 30.47 70.74 -101.21
#